data_AF-A0A5J9SQM5-F1
#
_entry.id   AF-A0A5J9SQM5-F1
#
_cell.length_a   1.000
_cell.length_b   1.000
_cell.length_c   1.000
_cell.angle_alpha   90.00
_cell.angle_beta   90.00
_cell.angle_gamma   90.00
#
_symmetry.space_group_name_H-M   'P 1'
#
loop_
_entity.id
_entity.type
_entity.pdbx_description
1 polymer ?
#
loop_
_entity_poly.entity_id
_entity_poly.type
_entity_poly.pdbx_seq_one_letter_code
_entity_poly.pdbx_strand_id
1 'polypeptide(L)'
;MARTPRIVLLFALCILSGSISISSASSATDEFLSCLAADIPPHLVQTPASPSYAAVLLSTVRNLRFATPGTPQPVAIVAAADPEHAQAAVRCGRRHGVRLRVRSGGHDYEGLSYASLDRRESFAVLDLAALRDVRAMVDPDDFFRNEQSIPPLPGAKGWNSV
;
A
#
# COMPACT_ATOMS: atom_id res chain seq x y z
N MET A 1 -16.68 -30.90 -56.27
CA MET A 1 -16.23 -29.76 -55.44
C MET A 1 -16.57 -30.07 -53.99
N ALA A 2 -15.63 -30.61 -53.21
CA ALA A 2 -15.80 -30.85 -51.77
C ALA A 2 -14.43 -30.71 -51.08
N ARG A 3 -14.08 -29.46 -50.77
CA ARG A 3 -12.99 -29.03 -49.89
C ARG A 3 -13.69 -28.00 -49.00
N THR A 4 -13.86 -28.12 -47.69
CA THR A 4 -12.85 -28.41 -46.66
C THR A 4 -13.54 -28.62 -45.29
N PRO A 5 -13.53 -29.83 -44.70
CA PRO A 5 -13.91 -30.01 -43.29
C PRO A 5 -12.73 -29.77 -42.32
N ARG A 6 -11.50 -29.72 -42.84
CA ARG A 6 -10.27 -29.59 -42.03
C ARG A 6 -10.06 -28.19 -41.43
N ILE A 7 -10.56 -27.13 -42.08
CA ILE A 7 -10.40 -25.74 -41.60
C ILE A 7 -11.31 -25.47 -40.39
N VAL A 8 -12.53 -26.04 -40.38
CA VAL A 8 -13.45 -25.92 -39.25
C VAL A 8 -12.93 -26.67 -38.02
N LEU A 9 -12.30 -27.83 -38.22
CA LEU A 9 -11.70 -28.62 -37.13
C LEU A 9 -10.50 -27.91 -36.48
N LEU A 10 -9.67 -27.22 -37.26
CA LEU A 10 -8.53 -26.45 -36.75
C LEU A 10 -8.96 -25.23 -35.92
N PHE A 11 -10.01 -24.52 -36.34
CA PHE A 11 -10.58 -23.42 -35.56
C PHE A 11 -11.19 -23.89 -34.24
N ALA A 12 -11.83 -25.06 -34.22
CA ALA A 12 -12.38 -25.65 -32.99
C ALA A 12 -11.30 -26.10 -32.00
N LEU A 13 -10.16 -26.62 -32.47
CA LEU A 13 -9.03 -27.01 -31.60
C LEU A 13 -8.34 -25.80 -30.94
N CYS A 14 -8.25 -24.66 -31.63
CA CYS A 14 -7.69 -23.44 -31.06
C CYS A 14 -8.52 -22.87 -29.91
N ILE A 15 -9.85 -23.04 -29.95
CA ILE A 15 -10.74 -22.59 -28.87
C ILE A 15 -10.61 -23.48 -27.63
N LEU A 16 -10.31 -24.78 -27.81
CA LEU A 16 -10.11 -25.72 -26.70
C LEU A 16 -8.73 -25.61 -26.02
N SER A 17 -7.77 -24.94 -26.67
CA SER A 17 -6.41 -24.73 -26.17
C SER A 17 -6.23 -23.39 -25.43
N GLY A 18 -7.24 -22.52 -25.49
CA GLY A 18 -7.24 -21.23 -24.82
C GLY A 18 -7.61 -21.37 -23.34
N SER A 19 -6.65 -21.75 -22.50
CA SER A 19 -6.80 -21.65 -21.05
C SER A 19 -6.93 -20.17 -20.68
N ILE A 20 -8.16 -19.69 -20.47
CA ILE A 20 -8.39 -18.39 -19.84
C ILE A 20 -8.05 -18.56 -18.36
N SER A 21 -6.79 -18.28 -17.98
CA SER A 21 -6.41 -18.19 -16.57
C SER A 21 -7.05 -16.94 -15.99
N ILE A 22 -8.16 -17.12 -15.27
CA ILE A 22 -8.74 -16.06 -14.44
C ILE A 22 -7.84 -15.94 -13.21
N SER A 23 -6.92 -14.96 -13.21
CA SER A 23 -6.13 -14.63 -12.03
C SER A 23 -7.07 -14.04 -10.97
N SER A 24 -7.38 -14.82 -9.95
CA SER A 24 -8.19 -14.40 -8.81
C SER A 24 -7.43 -13.37 -7.96
N ALA A 25 -8.10 -12.32 -7.50
CA ALA A 25 -7.51 -11.28 -6.63
C ALA A 25 -6.86 -11.83 -5.34
N SER A 26 -7.24 -13.03 -4.90
CA SER A 26 -6.59 -13.73 -3.79
C SER A 26 -5.14 -14.12 -4.12
N SER A 27 -4.85 -14.61 -5.33
CA SER A 27 -3.48 -14.99 -5.71
C SER A 27 -2.58 -13.76 -5.80
N ALA A 28 -3.09 -12.65 -6.34
CA ALA A 28 -2.34 -11.39 -6.41
C ALA A 28 -1.96 -10.86 -5.02
N THR A 29 -2.85 -11.03 -4.03
CA THR A 29 -2.58 -10.63 -2.64
C THR A 29 -1.54 -11.53 -1.98
N ASP A 30 -1.65 -12.85 -2.14
CA ASP A 30 -0.70 -13.80 -1.57
C ASP A 30 0.70 -13.65 -2.16
N GLU A 31 0.80 -13.46 -3.48
CA GLU A 31 2.07 -13.19 -4.16
C GLU A 31 2.66 -11.84 -3.74
N PHE A 32 1.83 -10.81 -3.55
CA PHE A 32 2.26 -9.52 -3.02
C PHE A 32 2.85 -9.67 -1.60
N LEU A 33 2.17 -10.38 -0.71
CA LEU A 33 2.66 -10.62 0.65
C LEU A 33 3.96 -11.43 0.65
N SER A 34 4.08 -12.43 -0.23
CA SER A 34 5.32 -13.19 -0.41
C SER A 34 6.47 -12.31 -0.92
N CYS A 35 6.19 -11.40 -1.86
CA CYS A 35 7.17 -10.43 -2.33
C CYS A 35 7.64 -9.49 -1.22
N LEU A 36 6.72 -8.98 -0.39
CA LEU A 36 7.09 -8.14 0.76
C LEU A 36 7.98 -8.91 1.75
N ALA A 37 7.64 -10.15 2.07
CA ALA A 37 8.38 -10.97 3.02
C ALA A 37 9.82 -11.29 2.60
N ALA A 38 10.14 -11.15 1.30
CA ALA A 38 11.50 -11.34 0.79
C ALA A 38 12.43 -10.15 1.10
N ASP A 39 11.89 -8.93 1.09
CA ASP A 39 12.66 -7.69 1.17
C ASP A 39 12.41 -6.89 2.48
N ILE A 40 11.37 -7.23 3.25
CA ILE A 40 10.93 -6.45 4.43
C ILE A 40 10.82 -7.36 5.67
N PRO A 41 11.40 -6.95 6.81
CA PRO A 41 11.23 -7.67 8.08
C PRO A 41 9.76 -7.90 8.45
N PRO A 42 9.38 -9.10 8.93
CA PRO A 42 7.98 -9.48 9.11
C PRO A 42 7.24 -8.61 10.15
N HIS A 43 7.95 -8.08 11.14
CA HIS A 43 7.34 -7.19 12.15
C HIS A 43 6.91 -5.82 11.58
N LEU A 44 7.44 -5.42 10.41
CA LEU A 44 7.06 -4.21 9.70
C LEU A 44 5.87 -4.42 8.75
N VAL A 45 5.41 -5.66 8.56
CA VAL A 45 4.27 -5.99 7.69
C VAL A 45 3.12 -6.52 8.54
N GLN A 46 2.05 -5.73 8.63
CA GLN A 46 0.84 -6.09 9.38
C GLN A 46 -0.26 -6.50 8.41
N THR A 47 -0.88 -7.65 8.65
CA THR A 47 -2.01 -8.15 7.86
C THR A 47 -3.25 -8.25 8.76
N PRO A 48 -4.47 -8.40 8.22
CA PRO A 48 -5.66 -8.62 9.05
C PRO A 48 -5.55 -9.81 10.02
N ALA A 49 -4.64 -10.76 9.79
CA ALA A 49 -4.35 -11.87 10.70
C ALA A 49 -3.42 -11.49 11.86
N SER A 50 -2.70 -10.37 11.77
CA SER A 50 -1.78 -9.89 12.80
C SER A 50 -2.56 -9.30 14.01
N PRO A 51 -2.25 -9.68 15.26
CA PRO A 51 -2.94 -9.14 16.44
C PRO A 51 -2.82 -7.60 16.58
N SER A 52 -1.70 -7.04 16.13
CA SER A 52 -1.42 -5.60 16.14
C SER A 52 -2.06 -4.80 15.01
N TYR A 53 -2.70 -5.47 14.04
CA TYR A 53 -3.17 -4.83 12.81
C TYR A 53 -4.12 -3.66 13.07
N ALA A 54 -5.16 -3.87 13.89
CA ALA A 54 -6.13 -2.83 14.19
C ALA A 54 -5.48 -1.64 14.92
N ALA A 55 -4.57 -1.90 15.86
CA ALA A 55 -3.86 -0.86 16.59
C ALA A 55 -2.98 -0.01 15.66
N VAL A 56 -2.25 -0.65 14.75
CA VAL A 56 -1.39 0.04 13.76
C VAL A 56 -2.24 0.82 12.75
N LEU A 57 -3.32 0.22 12.23
CA LEU A 57 -4.23 0.88 11.31
C LEU A 57 -4.84 2.14 11.93
N LEU A 58 -5.25 2.09 13.19
CA LEU A 58 -5.96 3.20 13.84
C LEU A 58 -5.04 4.26 14.46
N SER A 59 -3.74 3.98 14.63
CA SER A 59 -2.79 4.82 15.37
C SER A 59 -2.77 6.30 14.94
N THR A 60 -2.86 6.58 13.64
CA THR A 60 -2.81 7.95 13.07
C THR A 60 -4.12 8.36 12.37
N VAL A 61 -5.18 7.56 12.51
CA VAL A 61 -6.49 7.89 11.94
C VAL A 61 -7.10 9.06 12.71
N ARG A 62 -7.34 10.17 12.00
CA ARG A 62 -7.96 11.36 12.58
C ARG A 62 -9.45 11.47 12.32
N ASN A 63 -9.92 10.92 11.21
CA ASN A 63 -11.35 10.93 10.88
C ASN A 63 -11.94 9.52 10.98
N LEU A 64 -12.61 9.24 12.11
CA LEU A 64 -13.22 7.94 12.40
C LEU A 64 -14.40 7.59 11.49
N ARG A 65 -14.95 8.55 10.71
CA ARG A 65 -15.97 8.28 9.69
C ARG A 65 -15.52 7.20 8.69
N PHE A 66 -14.21 7.06 8.50
CA PHE A 66 -13.58 6.14 7.56
C PHE A 66 -12.93 4.93 8.22
N ALA A 67 -13.16 4.73 9.52
CA ALA A 67 -12.60 3.63 10.31
C ALA A 67 -13.71 2.73 10.86
N THR A 68 -14.70 2.42 10.02
CA THR A 68 -15.86 1.61 10.39
C THR A 68 -15.67 0.16 9.92
N PRO A 69 -16.32 -0.83 10.55
CA PRO A 69 -16.27 -2.23 10.09
C PRO A 69 -16.74 -2.44 8.65
N GLY A 70 -17.57 -1.54 8.10
CA GLY A 70 -18.06 -1.60 6.73
C GLY A 70 -17.12 -0.97 5.68
N THR A 71 -16.04 -0.32 6.12
CA THR A 71 -15.06 0.30 5.24
C THR A 71 -14.00 -0.74 4.83
N PRO A 72 -13.72 -0.91 3.52
CA PRO A 72 -12.63 -1.74 3.02
C PRO A 72 -11.30 -1.43 3.73
N GLN A 73 -10.74 -2.47 4.34
CA GLN A 73 -9.47 -2.41 5.05
C GLN A 73 -8.31 -2.82 4.13
N PRO A 74 -7.10 -2.30 4.35
CA PRO A 74 -5.95 -2.65 3.54
C PRO A 74 -5.55 -4.12 3.72
N VAL A 75 -5.14 -4.78 2.64
CA VAL A 75 -4.65 -6.18 2.69
C VAL A 75 -3.34 -6.32 3.47
N ALA A 76 -2.56 -5.24 3.54
CA ALA A 76 -1.38 -5.13 4.37
C ALA A 76 -1.11 -3.68 4.76
N ILE A 77 -0.42 -3.49 5.88
CA ILE A 77 0.19 -2.23 6.29
C ILE A 77 1.69 -2.47 6.36
N VAL A 78 2.46 -1.73 5.57
CA VAL A 78 3.92 -1.74 5.59
C VAL A 78 4.38 -0.52 6.37
N ALA A 79 4.83 -0.72 7.61
CA ALA A 79 5.43 0.32 8.43
C ALA A 79 6.91 0.49 8.05
N ALA A 80 7.18 1.32 7.03
CA ALA A 80 8.53 1.49 6.53
C ALA A 80 9.41 2.19 7.57
N ALA A 81 10.46 1.50 8.01
CA ALA A 81 11.48 2.05 8.90
C ALA A 81 12.65 2.70 8.14
N ASP A 82 12.80 2.39 6.84
CA ASP A 82 13.89 2.87 5.98
C ASP A 82 13.36 3.12 4.55
N PRO A 83 14.02 3.98 3.75
CA PRO A 83 13.64 4.22 2.37
C PRO A 83 13.58 2.94 1.51
N GLU A 84 14.43 1.96 1.81
CA GLU A 84 14.47 0.68 1.09
C GLU A 84 13.19 -0.14 1.27
N HIS A 85 12.58 -0.11 2.47
CA HIS A 85 11.29 -0.76 2.73
C HIS A 85 10.17 -0.13 1.89
N ALA A 86 10.17 1.20 1.74
CA ALA A 86 9.21 1.90 0.89
C ALA A 86 9.40 1.54 -0.60
N GLN A 87 10.65 1.47 -1.07
CA GLN A 87 10.96 1.04 -2.43
C GLN A 87 10.51 -0.40 -2.68
N ALA A 88 10.77 -1.32 -1.74
CA ALA A 88 10.33 -2.71 -1.83
C ALA A 88 8.81 -2.81 -1.91
N ALA A 89 8.07 -2.08 -1.07
CA ALA A 89 6.62 -2.03 -1.12
C ALA A 89 6.11 -1.58 -2.49
N VAL A 90 6.68 -0.50 -3.06
CA VAL A 90 6.31 0.00 -4.40
C VAL A 90 6.60 -1.04 -5.49
N ARG A 91 7.76 -1.69 -5.44
CA ARG A 91 8.11 -2.75 -6.40
C ARG A 91 7.12 -3.92 -6.33
N CYS A 92 6.83 -4.42 -5.13
CA CYS A 92 5.90 -5.53 -4.93
C CYS A 92 4.47 -5.16 -5.34
N GLY A 93 3.98 -3.98 -4.93
CA GLY A 93 2.66 -3.50 -5.32
C GLY A 93 2.50 -3.42 -6.84
N ARG A 94 3.50 -2.87 -7.54
CA ARG A 94 3.51 -2.81 -9.01
C ARG A 94 3.52 -4.21 -9.65
N ARG A 95 4.35 -5.13 -9.14
CA ARG A 95 4.50 -6.49 -9.72
C ARG A 95 3.21 -7.31 -9.62
N HIS A 96 2.50 -7.20 -8.51
CA HIS A 96 1.32 -8.04 -8.22
C HIS A 96 0.00 -7.27 -8.29
N GLY A 97 0.00 -6.05 -8.84
CA GLY A 97 -1.23 -5.29 -9.08
C GLY A 97 -1.94 -4.79 -7.81
N VAL A 98 -1.23 -4.69 -6.68
CA VAL A 98 -1.77 -4.16 -5.42
C VAL A 98 -1.48 -2.66 -5.34
N ARG A 99 -2.54 -1.85 -5.25
CA ARG A 99 -2.40 -0.40 -5.11
C ARG A 99 -1.86 -0.06 -3.73
N LEU A 100 -0.98 0.93 -3.67
CA LEU A 100 -0.50 1.48 -2.41
C LEU A 100 -1.18 2.81 -2.12
N ARG A 101 -1.59 2.99 -0.87
CA ARG A 101 -1.97 4.28 -0.30
C ARG A 101 -0.92 4.67 0.71
N VAL A 102 -0.28 5.82 0.49
CA VAL A 102 0.79 6.28 1.36
C VAL A 102 0.20 7.08 2.50
N ARG A 103 0.61 6.75 3.73
CA ARG A 103 0.23 7.45 4.95
C ARG A 103 1.48 7.94 5.66
N SER A 104 1.52 9.22 5.96
CA SER A 104 2.45 9.79 6.95
C SER A 104 1.63 10.04 8.22
N GLY A 105 1.10 11.25 8.41
CA GLY A 105 0.33 11.61 9.60
C GLY A 105 -1.14 11.19 9.68
N GLY A 106 -1.72 10.66 8.60
CA GLY A 106 -3.13 10.20 8.61
C GLY A 106 -4.20 11.30 8.77
N HIS A 107 -3.83 12.57 8.59
CA HIS A 107 -4.73 13.74 8.65
C HIS A 107 -5.57 13.97 7.37
N ASP A 108 -5.67 12.97 6.50
CA ASP A 108 -6.50 13.05 5.31
C ASP A 108 -7.99 13.16 5.69
N TYR A 109 -8.63 14.28 5.32
CA TYR A 109 -10.02 14.55 5.71
C TYR A 109 -11.00 13.52 5.17
N GLU A 110 -10.70 12.91 4.03
CA GLU A 110 -11.53 11.90 3.37
C GLU A 110 -11.01 10.47 3.60
N GLY A 111 -10.04 10.30 4.51
CA GLY A 111 -9.45 9.01 4.85
C GLY A 111 -8.72 8.31 3.70
N LEU A 112 -8.37 9.00 2.62
CA LEU A 112 -7.81 8.40 1.41
C LEU A 112 -6.44 7.75 1.62
N SER A 113 -5.74 8.10 2.70
CA SER A 113 -4.46 7.48 3.06
C SER A 113 -4.60 6.09 3.70
N TYR A 114 -5.80 5.70 4.16
CA TYR A 114 -6.00 4.43 4.90
C TYR A 114 -7.32 3.69 4.60
N ALA A 115 -8.25 4.29 3.87
CA ALA A 115 -9.57 3.74 3.61
C ALA A 115 -9.98 3.89 2.13
N SER A 116 -10.67 2.89 1.58
CA SER A 116 -11.32 3.01 0.26
C SER A 116 -12.84 3.11 0.39
N LEU A 117 -13.48 3.86 -0.51
CA LEU A 117 -14.93 3.85 -0.66
C LEU A 117 -15.40 2.78 -1.66
N ASP A 118 -14.49 2.26 -2.49
CA ASP A 118 -14.78 1.16 -3.40
C ASP A 118 -14.57 -0.18 -2.69
N ARG A 119 -15.67 -0.93 -2.51
CA ARG A 119 -15.64 -2.25 -1.85
C ARG A 119 -14.89 -3.32 -2.63
N ARG A 120 -14.60 -3.09 -3.91
CA ARG A 120 -13.89 -4.04 -4.77
C ARG A 120 -12.40 -3.71 -4.88
N GLU A 121 -11.97 -2.56 -4.34
CA GLU A 121 -10.58 -2.17 -4.38
C GLU A 121 -9.77 -2.93 -3.33
N SER A 122 -8.75 -3.67 -3.79
CA SER A 122 -7.69 -4.20 -2.95
C SER A 122 -6.52 -3.21 -2.95
N PHE A 123 -6.07 -2.83 -1.76
CA PHE A 123 -4.97 -1.90 -1.58
C PHE A 123 -4.18 -2.22 -0.30
N ALA A 124 -2.93 -1.78 -0.24
CA ALA A 124 -2.11 -1.81 0.97
C ALA A 124 -1.77 -0.37 1.40
N VAL A 125 -1.51 -0.19 2.70
CA VAL A 125 -1.04 1.09 3.24
C VAL A 125 0.47 1.03 3.39
N LEU A 126 1.17 2.02 2.84
CA LEU A 126 2.58 2.26 3.12
C LEU A 126 2.66 3.37 4.17
N ASP A 127 2.96 3.00 5.40
CA ASP A 127 3.05 3.90 6.54
C ASP A 127 4.49 4.39 6.72
N LEU A 128 4.66 5.71 6.66
CA LEU A 128 5.95 6.41 6.72
C LEU A 128 6.19 7.06 8.08
N ALA A 129 5.37 6.79 9.11
CA ALA A 129 5.46 7.45 10.41
C ALA A 129 6.86 7.33 11.06
N ALA A 130 7.59 6.25 10.78
CA ALA A 130 8.95 6.05 11.29
C ALA A 130 10.03 6.84 10.52
N LEU A 131 9.78 7.27 9.27
CA LEU A 131 10.71 8.06 8.47
C LEU A 131 10.64 9.55 8.85
N ARG A 132 11.20 9.89 10.01
CA ARG A 132 11.05 11.22 10.63
C ARG A 132 12.37 11.85 11.09
N ASP A 133 13.48 11.51 10.46
CA ASP A 133 14.83 11.96 10.85
C ASP A 133 14.95 13.48 11.00
N VAL A 134 14.41 14.24 10.04
CA VAL A 134 14.42 15.70 10.12
C VAL A 134 13.64 16.19 11.34
N ARG A 135 12.46 15.60 11.62
CA ARG A 135 11.66 15.95 12.79
C ARG A 135 12.41 15.64 14.09
N ALA A 136 13.04 14.48 14.18
CA ALA A 136 13.86 14.11 15.33
C ALA A 136 15.06 15.05 15.53
N MET A 137 15.64 15.57 14.45
CA MET A 137 16.76 16.52 14.51
C MET A 137 16.34 17.92 15.01
N VAL A 138 15.16 18.40 14.58
CA VAL A 138 14.72 19.78 14.83
C VAL A 138 13.76 19.93 16.02
N ASP A 139 13.09 18.85 16.38
CA ASP A 139 12.15 18.75 17.49
C ASP A 139 12.37 17.43 18.25
N PRO A 140 13.54 17.27 18.90
CA PRO A 140 13.93 16.00 19.55
C PRO A 140 13.01 15.61 20.71
N ASP A 141 12.39 16.59 21.36
CA ASP A 141 11.46 16.38 22.48
C ASP A 141 10.00 16.19 22.04
N ASP A 142 9.74 16.14 20.72
CA ASP A 142 8.39 16.04 20.14
C ASP A 142 7.44 17.12 20.71
N PHE A 143 7.96 18.33 20.92
CA PHE A 143 7.20 19.45 21.46
C PHE A 143 6.04 19.80 20.52
N PHE A 144 6.31 19.81 19.22
CA PHE A 144 5.33 20.01 18.18
C PHE A 144 4.68 18.68 17.81
N ARG A 145 3.83 18.19 18.73
CA ARG A 145 3.07 16.93 18.64
C ARG A 145 2.31 16.72 17.33
N ASN A 146 2.00 17.79 16.60
CA ASN A 146 1.43 17.68 15.26
C ASN A 146 2.55 17.65 14.22
N GLU A 147 2.50 16.66 13.32
CA GLU A 147 3.54 16.46 12.30
C GLU A 147 3.66 17.64 11.31
N GLN A 148 2.67 18.53 11.27
CA GLN A 148 2.66 19.75 10.44
C GLN A 148 3.30 20.97 11.10
N SER A 149 3.76 20.88 12.36
CA SER A 149 4.27 22.03 13.13
C SER A 149 5.79 22.04 13.31
N ILE A 150 6.55 21.41 12.40
CA ILE A 150 8.01 21.45 12.44
C ILE A 150 8.49 22.91 12.31
N PRO A 151 9.19 23.47 13.32
CA PRO A 151 9.70 24.84 13.25
C PRO A 151 10.83 24.92 12.22
N PRO A 152 11.03 26.08 11.57
CA PRO A 152 12.19 26.27 10.70
C PRO A 152 13.49 26.12 11.49
N LEU A 153 14.49 25.50 10.86
CA LEU A 153 15.83 25.33 11.44
C LEU A 153 16.39 26.70 11.90
N PRO A 154 16.83 26.84 13.16
CA PRO A 154 17.50 28.04 13.62
C PRO A 154 18.74 28.32 12.75
N GLY A 155 18.70 29.41 11.97
CA GLY A 155 19.81 29.82 11.10
C GLY A 155 19.73 29.37 9.63
N ALA A 156 18.65 28.72 9.19
CA ALA A 156 18.41 28.52 7.76
C ALA A 156 18.16 29.87 7.09
N LYS A 157 19.08 30.31 6.22
CA LYS A 157 18.82 31.43 5.30
C LYS A 157 17.62 31.03 4.43
N GLY A 158 16.58 31.87 4.40
CA GLY A 158 15.35 31.59 3.65
C GLY A 158 15.63 31.24 2.19
N TRP A 159 14.68 30.56 1.55
CA TRP A 159 14.69 30.11 0.14
C TRP A 159 14.78 31.24 -0.92
N ASN A 160 15.46 32.34 -0.63
CA ASN A 160 15.65 33.48 -1.52
C ASN A 160 17.04 33.45 -2.19
N SER A 161 17.57 32.26 -2.51
CA SER A 161 18.93 32.13 -3.06
C SER A 161 19.07 31.01 -4.11
N VAL A 162 18.01 30.76 -4.88
CA VAL A 162 18.07 30.01 -6.15
C VAL A 162 17.66 30.93 -7.29
#